data_AF-A0A1E9M1J2-F1
#
_entry.id   AF-A0A1E9M1J2-F1
#
_cell.length_a   1.000
_cell.length_b   1.000
_cell.length_c   1.000
_cell.angle_alpha   90.00
_cell.angle_beta   90.00
_cell.angle_gamma   90.00
#
_symmetry.space_group_name_H-M   'P 1'
#
loop_
_entity.id
_entity.type
_entity.pdbx_description
1 polymer ?
#
loop_
_entity_poly.entity_id
_entity_poly.type
_entity_poly.pdbx_seq_one_letter_code
_entity_poly.pdbx_strand_id
1 'polypeptide(L)'
;MSLSLSIHSTDLEALEADVLVLGVLKGSDGAYLAPSSLSEDSVEGINELLEALGASGAPDQLLRLPGLEDTGAGIVALAGLGSDTAEGQERLDALRYAAGSAARQLVGSAEEIAFDFGVSSVEEIEAIAHGAVLGNFVEEGLRFKTKDSIKEEIESILIVSSIDQEEAEEALVHALVLGETAKDARRLVNLPPSHLYPETFAEFAAEVAEDYANIEIELFHHDRLAEEGFGGISGVGQGSPRKPVLAVVKYTPENPKAHVALVGKGITFDTGGNSLKPAASMMTMKCDMAGAASVLSAVVASAELDVPVAVTGYLCLAENMPGGHALRPEDIITMRDGRTVEVLNTDAEGRLVMADGIALASESNPDVILDIATLTGAAMAALGLRTAALLGDEEIRDRVIAAGAAAGESYWPMPLESYLRMSLESPVADIKNIGSRYGGALTAGLFLKEFVGEGIPWAHLDIAGPAFNEESPYGFTPKEGTGFGTATLVNFIESYAK
;
A
#
# COMPACT_ATOMS: atom_id res chain seq x y z
N MET A 1 -22.03 -1.84 4.19
CA MET A 1 -22.15 -1.23 5.53
C MET A 1 -20.75 -0.81 5.94
N SER A 2 -20.57 0.34 6.58
CA SER A 2 -19.24 0.76 7.04
C SER A 2 -18.87 -0.06 8.27
N LEU A 3 -17.65 -0.61 8.29
CA LEU A 3 -17.07 -1.28 9.45
C LEU A 3 -17.09 -0.34 10.67
N SER A 4 -17.54 -0.84 11.82
CA SER A 4 -17.48 -0.14 13.10
C SER A 4 -16.23 -0.55 13.87
N LEU A 5 -15.49 0.43 14.43
CA LEU A 5 -14.40 0.21 15.37
C LEU A 5 -14.76 0.84 16.71
N SER A 6 -14.56 0.11 17.80
CA SER A 6 -14.83 0.63 19.15
C SER A 6 -13.99 -0.05 20.21
N ILE A 7 -13.90 0.59 21.37
CA ILE A 7 -13.34 0.03 22.58
C ILE A 7 -14.44 -0.62 23.40
N HIS A 8 -14.15 -1.83 23.86
CA HIS A 8 -14.93 -2.49 24.88
C HIS A 8 -14.18 -2.49 26.21
N SER A 9 -14.91 -2.30 27.31
CA SER A 9 -14.31 -2.39 28.65
C SER A 9 -13.80 -3.80 28.94
N THR A 10 -13.00 -3.97 30.00
CA THR A 10 -12.50 -5.30 30.42
C THR A 10 -13.57 -6.21 31.02
N ASP A 11 -14.84 -5.79 31.10
CA ASP A 11 -15.95 -6.61 31.59
C ASP A 11 -16.50 -7.54 30.49
N LEU A 12 -15.87 -8.70 30.29
CA LEU A 12 -16.22 -9.63 29.21
C LEU A 12 -17.61 -10.28 29.33
N GLU A 13 -18.28 -10.22 30.49
CA GLU A 13 -19.65 -10.69 30.64
C GLU A 13 -20.66 -9.80 29.89
N ALA A 14 -20.32 -8.52 29.73
CA ALA A 14 -21.13 -7.54 29.00
C ALA A 14 -20.82 -7.49 27.51
N LEU A 15 -19.82 -8.26 27.04
CA LEU A 15 -19.40 -8.27 25.64
C LEU A 15 -20.46 -8.90 24.74
N GLU A 16 -20.92 -8.18 23.74
CA GLU A 16 -21.73 -8.73 22.64
C GLU A 16 -20.81 -8.88 21.41
N ALA A 17 -20.40 -10.11 21.10
CA ALA A 17 -19.59 -10.44 19.92
C ALA A 17 -19.75 -11.91 19.54
N ASP A 18 -19.64 -12.26 18.25
CA ASP A 18 -19.67 -13.68 17.83
C ASP A 18 -18.40 -14.42 18.26
N VAL A 19 -17.25 -13.73 18.19
CA VAL A 19 -15.93 -14.30 18.43
C VAL A 19 -15.08 -13.38 19.31
N LEU A 20 -14.62 -13.90 20.45
CA LEU A 20 -13.56 -13.30 21.25
C LEU A 20 -12.20 -13.85 20.82
N VAL A 21 -11.30 -12.98 20.36
CA VAL A 21 -9.96 -13.32 19.90
C VAL A 21 -8.95 -13.01 20.99
N LEU A 22 -8.30 -14.05 21.51
CA LEU A 22 -7.28 -13.98 22.55
C LEU A 22 -5.89 -14.22 21.95
N GLY A 23 -4.89 -13.56 22.52
CA GLY A 23 -3.50 -13.68 22.08
C GLY A 23 -2.81 -14.91 22.67
N VAL A 24 -1.98 -15.59 21.88
CA VAL A 24 -1.09 -16.65 22.35
C VAL A 24 0.36 -16.25 22.06
N LEU A 25 1.15 -16.10 23.12
CA LEU A 25 2.56 -15.78 23.05
C LEU A 25 3.41 -17.05 22.98
N LYS A 26 4.58 -16.92 22.37
CA LYS A 26 5.60 -17.96 22.32
C LYS A 26 6.72 -17.61 23.29
N GLY A 27 6.76 -18.32 24.43
CA GLY A 27 7.81 -18.20 25.43
C GLY A 27 8.87 -19.30 25.36
N SER A 28 9.81 -19.28 26.30
CA SER A 28 10.90 -20.27 26.39
C SER A 28 10.43 -21.68 26.72
N ASP A 29 9.37 -21.81 27.50
CA ASP A 29 8.83 -23.10 27.98
C ASP A 29 7.63 -23.59 27.16
N GLY A 30 7.25 -22.87 26.10
CA GLY A 30 6.13 -23.21 25.23
C GLY A 30 5.22 -22.03 24.93
N ALA A 31 4.10 -22.32 24.28
CA ALA A 31 3.06 -21.33 24.03
C ALA A 31 2.22 -21.12 25.30
N TYR A 32 1.85 -19.88 25.57
CA TYR A 32 0.96 -19.52 26.69
C TYR A 32 0.03 -18.38 26.29
N LEU A 33 -1.11 -18.28 26.97
CA LEU A 33 -2.08 -17.22 26.74
C LEU A 33 -1.48 -15.87 27.14
N ALA A 34 -1.61 -14.87 26.27
CA ALA A 34 -1.23 -13.50 26.57
C ALA A 34 -2.08 -12.93 27.72
N PRO A 35 -1.64 -11.84 28.39
CA PRO A 35 -2.50 -11.10 29.29
C PRO A 35 -3.85 -10.78 28.63
N SER A 36 -4.94 -10.96 29.38
CA SER A 36 -6.32 -10.76 28.92
C SER A 36 -7.22 -10.44 30.10
N SER A 37 -8.48 -10.13 29.82
CA SER A 37 -9.52 -9.80 30.80
C SER A 37 -10.29 -11.01 31.32
N LEU A 38 -9.89 -12.23 30.94
CA LEU A 38 -10.47 -13.48 31.44
C LEU A 38 -10.21 -13.69 32.93
N SER A 39 -11.07 -14.49 33.57
CA SER A 39 -10.84 -14.96 34.94
C SER A 39 -9.59 -15.86 35.03
N GLU A 40 -8.95 -15.90 36.20
CA GLU A 40 -7.77 -16.75 36.43
C GLU A 40 -8.03 -18.23 36.11
N ASP A 41 -9.21 -18.74 36.48
CA ASP A 41 -9.64 -20.12 36.20
C ASP A 41 -9.75 -20.40 34.69
N SER A 42 -10.32 -19.46 33.93
CA SER A 42 -10.43 -19.54 32.46
C SER A 42 -9.05 -19.48 31.79
N VAL A 43 -8.15 -18.62 32.29
CA VAL A 43 -6.77 -18.53 31.80
C VAL A 43 -6.00 -19.84 32.07
N GLU A 44 -6.10 -20.40 33.27
CA GLU A 44 -5.47 -21.69 33.61
C GLU A 44 -6.02 -22.81 32.71
N GLY A 45 -7.35 -22.89 32.57
CA GLY A 45 -8.00 -23.89 31.72
C GLY A 45 -7.60 -23.81 30.25
N ILE A 46 -7.50 -22.62 29.66
CA ILE A 46 -7.01 -22.48 28.28
C ILE A 46 -5.55 -22.90 28.18
N ASN A 47 -4.69 -22.47 29.12
CA ASN A 47 -3.27 -22.81 29.11
C ASN A 47 -3.02 -24.33 29.17
N GLU A 48 -3.80 -25.07 29.98
CA GLU A 48 -3.74 -26.54 30.03
C GLU A 48 -4.09 -27.21 28.69
N LEU A 49 -4.91 -26.56 27.85
CA LEU A 49 -5.32 -27.08 26.54
C LEU A 49 -4.34 -26.75 25.42
N LEU A 50 -3.49 -25.73 25.56
CA LEU A 50 -2.64 -25.21 24.48
C LEU A 50 -1.76 -26.29 23.83
N GLU A 51 -1.10 -27.14 24.64
CA GLU A 51 -0.25 -28.22 24.12
C GLU A 51 -1.08 -29.23 23.31
N ALA A 52 -2.25 -29.63 23.83
CA ALA A 52 -3.13 -30.60 23.17
C ALA A 52 -3.74 -30.05 21.87
N LEU A 53 -3.97 -28.74 21.80
CA LEU A 53 -4.43 -28.03 20.60
C LEU A 53 -3.31 -27.79 19.57
N GLY A 54 -2.05 -28.06 19.94
CA GLY A 54 -0.89 -27.75 19.11
C GLY A 54 -0.63 -26.24 18.98
N ALA A 55 -1.04 -25.46 19.97
CA ALA A 55 -0.74 -24.03 20.02
C ALA A 55 0.77 -23.83 20.13
N SER A 56 1.28 -22.88 19.34
CA SER A 56 2.69 -22.57 19.20
C SER A 56 3.00 -21.08 19.41
N GLY A 57 1.96 -20.24 19.42
CA GLY A 57 2.09 -18.78 19.40
C GLY A 57 2.65 -18.23 18.08
N ALA A 58 2.84 -19.06 17.05
CA ALA A 58 3.43 -18.64 15.79
C ALA A 58 2.51 -17.69 15.00
N PRO A 59 3.06 -16.73 14.25
CA PRO A 59 2.29 -15.89 13.33
C PRO A 59 1.41 -16.73 12.39
N ASP A 60 0.22 -16.22 12.07
CA ASP A 60 -0.85 -16.86 11.29
C ASP A 60 -1.53 -18.09 11.92
N GLN A 61 -1.09 -18.57 13.09
CA GLN A 61 -1.84 -19.61 13.80
C GLN A 61 -3.14 -19.04 14.37
N LEU A 62 -4.27 -19.65 13.99
CA LEU A 62 -5.57 -19.40 14.58
C LEU A 62 -6.22 -20.73 14.99
N LEU A 63 -6.52 -20.90 16.27
CA LEU A 63 -7.24 -22.05 16.80
C LEU A 63 -8.62 -21.58 17.30
N ARG A 64 -9.64 -22.43 17.26
CA ARG A 64 -11.00 -22.07 17.72
C ARG A 64 -11.47 -23.04 18.81
N LEU A 65 -12.07 -22.48 19.85
CA LEU A 65 -12.67 -23.16 20.99
C LEU A 65 -14.14 -22.74 21.13
N PRO A 66 -14.99 -23.56 21.75
CA PRO A 66 -16.29 -23.10 22.22
C PRO A 66 -16.12 -21.88 23.15
N GLY A 67 -17.11 -20.99 23.14
CA GLY A 67 -17.20 -19.88 24.10
C GLY A 67 -17.12 -20.34 25.56
N LEU A 68 -16.66 -19.44 26.44
CA LEU A 68 -16.58 -19.67 27.87
C LEU A 68 -17.78 -19.04 28.59
N GLU A 69 -18.14 -19.57 29.77
CA GLU A 69 -19.30 -19.08 30.53
C GLU A 69 -19.14 -17.63 31.02
N ASP A 70 -17.91 -17.17 31.24
CA ASP A 70 -17.53 -15.81 31.65
C ASP A 70 -17.25 -14.87 30.47
N THR A 71 -17.64 -15.28 29.26
CA THR A 71 -17.52 -14.46 28.04
C THR A 71 -18.88 -14.36 27.36
N GLY A 72 -19.23 -13.18 26.83
CA GLY A 72 -20.44 -13.05 26.00
C GLY A 72 -20.30 -13.55 24.55
N ALA A 73 -19.19 -14.22 24.21
CA ALA A 73 -18.91 -14.72 22.86
C ALA A 73 -19.19 -16.22 22.69
N GLY A 74 -19.81 -16.60 21.57
CA GLY A 74 -20.10 -18.00 21.25
C GLY A 74 -18.88 -18.84 20.88
N ILE A 75 -17.80 -18.18 20.44
CA ILE A 75 -16.54 -18.80 20.04
C ILE A 75 -15.38 -18.01 20.66
N VAL A 76 -14.37 -18.72 21.17
CA VAL A 76 -13.06 -18.15 21.50
C VAL A 76 -12.07 -18.54 20.40
N ALA A 77 -11.40 -17.57 19.80
CA ALA A 77 -10.30 -17.79 18.87
C ALA A 77 -8.96 -17.46 19.53
N LEU A 78 -7.95 -18.30 19.30
CA LEU A 78 -6.60 -18.12 19.83
C LEU A 78 -5.67 -17.74 18.67
N ALA A 79 -5.18 -16.50 18.66
CA ALA A 79 -4.31 -15.94 17.62
C ALA A 79 -2.85 -15.89 18.10
N GLY A 80 -1.93 -16.42 17.29
CA GLY A 80 -0.50 -16.37 17.60
C GLY A 80 0.08 -14.95 17.52
N LEU A 81 0.57 -14.44 18.64
CA LEU A 81 1.20 -13.11 18.79
C LEU A 81 2.72 -13.12 18.54
N GLY A 82 3.33 -14.27 18.29
CA GLY A 82 4.77 -14.38 18.13
C GLY A 82 5.53 -14.38 19.46
N SER A 83 6.73 -13.81 19.46
CA SER A 83 7.65 -13.84 20.61
C SER A 83 7.12 -13.05 21.80
N ASP A 84 7.27 -13.57 23.01
CA ASP A 84 6.96 -12.83 24.25
C ASP A 84 8.01 -11.78 24.63
N THR A 85 9.13 -11.76 23.92
CA THR A 85 10.19 -10.76 24.08
C THR A 85 10.09 -9.58 23.11
N ALA A 86 9.03 -9.52 22.29
CA ALA A 86 8.84 -8.44 21.33
C ALA A 86 8.52 -7.13 22.09
N GLU A 87 9.23 -6.06 21.78
CA GLU A 87 9.07 -4.74 22.40
C GLU A 87 9.00 -3.63 21.34
N GLY A 88 8.46 -2.47 21.71
CA GLY A 88 8.40 -1.28 20.83
C GLY A 88 7.75 -1.60 19.48
N GLN A 89 8.42 -1.26 18.38
CA GLN A 89 7.90 -1.47 17.03
C GLN A 89 7.65 -2.95 16.71
N GLU A 90 8.51 -3.87 17.19
CA GLU A 90 8.32 -5.30 16.95
C GLU A 90 7.02 -5.81 17.57
N ARG A 91 6.67 -5.28 18.75
CA ARG A 91 5.41 -5.57 19.43
C ARG A 91 4.21 -5.03 18.64
N LEU A 92 4.27 -3.79 18.16
CA LEU A 92 3.21 -3.18 17.34
C LEU A 92 2.99 -3.96 16.04
N ASP A 93 4.07 -4.38 15.37
CA ASP A 93 3.99 -5.18 14.16
C ASP A 93 3.36 -6.56 14.42
N ALA A 94 3.71 -7.19 15.54
CA ALA A 94 3.12 -8.45 15.96
C ALA A 94 1.61 -8.34 16.25
N LEU A 95 1.17 -7.27 16.94
CA LEU A 95 -0.25 -6.97 17.15
C LEU A 95 -0.99 -6.83 15.82
N ARG A 96 -0.49 -5.95 14.94
CA ARG A 96 -1.09 -5.66 13.64
C ARG A 96 -1.20 -6.93 12.80
N TYR A 97 -0.14 -7.72 12.78
CA TYR A 97 -0.11 -8.99 12.05
C TYR A 97 -1.14 -9.98 12.57
N ALA A 98 -1.20 -10.19 13.89
CA ALA A 98 -2.10 -11.16 14.50
C ALA A 98 -3.57 -10.75 14.35
N ALA A 99 -3.89 -9.48 14.58
CA ALA A 99 -5.23 -8.93 14.41
C ALA A 99 -5.71 -9.08 12.96
N GLY A 100 -4.86 -8.73 11.99
CA GLY A 100 -5.18 -8.90 10.58
C GLY A 100 -5.29 -10.35 10.14
N SER A 101 -4.44 -11.23 10.67
CA SER A 101 -4.54 -12.66 10.40
C SER A 101 -5.84 -13.25 10.92
N ALA A 102 -6.21 -12.91 12.16
CA ALA A 102 -7.45 -13.35 12.76
C ALA A 102 -8.66 -12.81 12.00
N ALA A 103 -8.73 -11.50 11.74
CA ALA A 103 -9.83 -10.88 10.96
C ALA A 103 -10.00 -11.59 9.61
N ARG A 104 -8.93 -11.71 8.81
CA ARG A 104 -8.97 -12.40 7.51
C ARG A 104 -9.47 -13.84 7.61
N GLN A 105 -9.05 -14.57 8.63
CA GLN A 105 -9.45 -15.97 8.83
C GLN A 105 -10.88 -16.12 9.39
N LEU A 106 -11.42 -15.06 10.00
CA LEU A 106 -12.77 -15.02 10.59
C LEU A 106 -13.83 -14.44 9.64
N VAL A 107 -13.43 -13.67 8.62
CA VAL A 107 -14.30 -13.17 7.54
C VAL A 107 -15.21 -14.28 6.97
N GLY A 108 -16.49 -13.97 6.87
CA GLY A 108 -17.57 -14.88 6.48
C GLY A 108 -17.96 -15.93 7.52
N SER A 109 -17.46 -15.82 8.76
CA SER A 109 -17.86 -16.69 9.89
C SER A 109 -18.23 -15.95 11.17
N ALA A 110 -18.18 -14.62 11.16
CA ALA A 110 -18.56 -13.73 12.25
C ALA A 110 -18.97 -12.37 11.65
N GLU A 111 -19.99 -11.74 12.22
CA GLU A 111 -20.40 -10.36 11.96
C GLU A 111 -19.70 -9.42 12.95
N GLU A 112 -19.49 -9.87 14.19
CA GLU A 112 -18.86 -9.09 15.26
C GLU A 112 -17.69 -9.86 15.91
N ILE A 113 -16.51 -9.23 15.99
CA ILE A 113 -15.34 -9.82 16.66
C ILE A 113 -14.75 -8.87 17.71
N ALA A 114 -14.23 -9.42 18.79
CA ALA A 114 -13.55 -8.66 19.84
C ALA A 114 -12.10 -9.14 20.00
N PHE A 115 -11.15 -8.23 20.10
CA PHE A 115 -9.75 -8.53 20.37
C PHE A 115 -9.39 -8.23 21.82
N ASP A 116 -8.95 -9.24 22.56
CA ASP A 116 -8.38 -9.07 23.90
C ASP A 116 -6.96 -9.63 23.93
N PHE A 117 -6.02 -8.75 23.62
CA PHE A 117 -4.58 -9.03 23.58
C PHE A 117 -3.82 -8.40 24.75
N GLY A 118 -4.55 -7.95 25.79
CA GLY A 118 -3.96 -7.34 26.99
C GLY A 118 -3.23 -6.03 26.71
N VAL A 119 -3.75 -5.22 25.79
CA VAL A 119 -3.11 -3.96 25.38
C VAL A 119 -3.35 -2.84 26.38
N SER A 120 -2.36 -1.96 26.51
CA SER A 120 -2.33 -0.93 27.56
C SER A 120 -1.93 0.47 27.05
N SER A 121 -1.81 0.64 25.74
CA SER A 121 -1.45 1.91 25.10
C SER A 121 -2.31 2.16 23.86
N VAL A 122 -2.48 3.44 23.51
CA VAL A 122 -3.21 3.87 22.31
C VAL A 122 -2.54 3.36 21.04
N GLU A 123 -1.20 3.30 21.02
CA GLU A 123 -0.43 2.80 19.88
C GLU A 123 -0.66 1.29 19.64
N GLU A 124 -0.79 0.49 20.70
CA GLU A 124 -1.13 -0.92 20.58
C GLU A 124 -2.57 -1.13 20.08
N ILE A 125 -3.52 -0.28 20.53
CA ILE A 125 -4.90 -0.27 20.05
C ILE A 125 -4.93 0.05 18.56
N GLU A 126 -4.24 1.10 18.12
CA GLU A 126 -4.14 1.50 16.72
C GLU A 126 -3.56 0.36 15.86
N ALA A 127 -2.50 -0.30 16.34
CA ALA A 127 -1.89 -1.42 15.64
C ALA A 127 -2.89 -2.58 15.44
N ILE A 128 -3.66 -2.94 16.47
CA ILE A 128 -4.71 -3.96 16.36
C ILE A 128 -5.79 -3.52 15.37
N ALA A 129 -6.32 -2.31 15.54
CA ALA A 129 -7.37 -1.75 14.70
C ALA A 129 -6.95 -1.77 13.23
N HIS A 130 -5.78 -1.21 12.92
CA HIS A 130 -5.27 -1.10 11.56
C HIS A 130 -5.07 -2.50 10.94
N GLY A 131 -4.48 -3.42 11.71
CA GLY A 131 -4.31 -4.81 11.27
C GLY A 131 -5.64 -5.49 10.97
N ALA A 132 -6.61 -5.36 11.87
CA ALA A 132 -7.92 -5.97 11.74
C ALA A 132 -8.71 -5.41 10.54
N VAL A 133 -8.70 -4.09 10.32
CA VAL A 133 -9.31 -3.45 9.15
C VAL A 133 -8.69 -3.96 7.86
N LEU A 134 -7.35 -4.03 7.77
CA LEU A 134 -6.66 -4.56 6.60
C LEU A 134 -6.97 -6.05 6.37
N GLY A 135 -7.11 -6.83 7.44
CA GLY A 135 -7.48 -8.25 7.38
C GLY A 135 -8.93 -8.48 6.97
N ASN A 136 -9.82 -7.55 7.32
CA ASN A 136 -11.23 -7.55 6.95
C ASN A 136 -11.43 -7.10 5.50
N PHE A 137 -11.01 -7.94 4.57
CA PHE A 137 -11.07 -7.69 3.13
C PHE A 137 -11.63 -8.91 2.39
N VAL A 138 -12.68 -8.68 1.61
CA VAL A 138 -13.22 -9.66 0.67
C VAL A 138 -13.07 -9.16 -0.75
N GLU A 139 -12.36 -9.95 -1.57
CA GLU A 139 -12.35 -9.74 -3.02
C GLU A 139 -13.66 -10.27 -3.62
N GLU A 140 -14.55 -9.35 -4.02
CA GLU A 140 -15.79 -9.70 -4.70
C GLU A 140 -15.53 -10.38 -6.06
N GLY A 141 -14.51 -9.90 -6.78
CA GLY A 141 -14.18 -10.32 -8.13
C GLY A 141 -15.34 -10.15 -9.12
N LEU A 142 -15.21 -10.80 -10.29
CA LEU A 142 -16.18 -10.69 -11.39
C LEU A 142 -16.90 -12.02 -11.68
N ARG A 143 -17.02 -12.89 -10.67
CA ARG A 143 -17.55 -14.26 -10.87
C ARG A 143 -19.08 -14.27 -10.89
N PHE A 144 -19.66 -14.47 -12.07
CA PHE A 144 -21.12 -14.54 -12.22
C PHE A 144 -21.79 -15.67 -11.41
N LYS A 145 -21.23 -16.89 -11.43
CA LYS A 145 -21.88 -18.08 -10.83
C LYS A 145 -21.75 -18.19 -9.32
N THR A 146 -20.76 -17.51 -8.72
CA THR A 146 -20.45 -17.62 -7.28
C THR A 146 -20.62 -16.27 -6.59
N LYS A 147 -21.38 -15.35 -7.19
CA LYS A 147 -21.64 -14.03 -6.61
C LYS A 147 -22.31 -14.16 -5.24
N ASP A 148 -23.29 -15.06 -5.13
CA ASP A 148 -24.01 -15.34 -3.87
C ASP A 148 -23.18 -16.17 -2.86
N SER A 149 -21.93 -16.49 -3.19
CA SER A 149 -20.99 -17.21 -2.30
C SER A 149 -19.80 -16.35 -1.88
N ILE A 150 -19.83 -15.06 -2.22
CA ILE A 150 -18.90 -14.07 -1.70
C ILE A 150 -19.17 -13.97 -0.19
N LYS A 151 -18.09 -14.04 0.59
CA LYS A 151 -18.18 -13.92 2.05
C LYS A 151 -18.55 -12.48 2.41
N GLU A 152 -19.20 -12.31 3.54
CA GLU A 152 -19.42 -10.99 4.10
C GLU A 152 -18.20 -10.59 4.95
N GLU A 153 -17.82 -9.31 4.84
CA GLU A 153 -16.86 -8.67 5.73
C GLU A 153 -17.47 -8.56 7.13
N ILE A 154 -16.60 -8.51 8.14
CA ILE A 154 -16.99 -8.26 9.53
C ILE A 154 -17.58 -6.84 9.62
N GLU A 155 -18.68 -6.68 10.36
CA GLU A 155 -19.39 -5.41 10.51
C GLU A 155 -18.90 -4.62 11.73
N SER A 156 -18.52 -5.30 12.81
CA SER A 156 -18.05 -4.68 14.05
C SER A 156 -16.77 -5.33 14.58
N ILE A 157 -15.78 -4.50 14.90
CA ILE A 157 -14.55 -4.92 15.55
C ILE A 157 -14.42 -4.14 16.86
N LEU A 158 -14.38 -4.87 17.96
CA LEU A 158 -14.15 -4.34 19.30
C LEU A 158 -12.72 -4.61 19.75
N ILE A 159 -12.11 -3.67 20.46
CA ILE A 159 -10.82 -3.87 21.12
C ILE A 159 -11.04 -3.76 22.62
N VAL A 160 -10.75 -4.84 23.35
CA VAL A 160 -10.88 -4.89 24.80
C VAL A 160 -9.68 -4.19 25.42
N SER A 161 -9.94 -3.11 26.17
CA SER A 161 -8.91 -2.36 26.88
C SER A 161 -9.46 -1.65 28.12
N SER A 162 -8.54 -1.21 28.97
CA SER A 162 -8.83 -0.31 30.10
C SER A 162 -8.77 1.17 29.70
N ILE A 163 -8.18 1.48 28.53
CA ILE A 163 -8.25 2.80 27.89
C ILE A 163 -9.71 3.01 27.47
N ASP A 164 -10.25 4.21 27.65
CA ASP A 164 -11.62 4.50 27.28
C ASP A 164 -11.76 4.85 25.77
N GLN A 165 -13.00 4.83 25.28
CA GLN A 165 -13.31 5.16 23.88
C GLN A 165 -12.83 6.57 23.50
N GLU A 166 -12.98 7.55 24.40
CA GLU A 166 -12.67 8.95 24.10
C GLU A 166 -11.17 9.16 23.90
N GLU A 167 -10.33 8.49 24.70
CA GLU A 167 -8.88 8.52 24.58
C GLU A 167 -8.37 7.80 23.30
N ALA A 168 -9.07 6.76 22.85
CA ALA A 168 -8.67 5.97 21.67
C ALA A 168 -9.30 6.44 20.34
N GLU A 169 -10.29 7.34 20.37
CA GLU A 169 -11.10 7.70 19.20
C GLU A 169 -10.26 8.13 17.99
N GLU A 170 -9.29 9.03 18.19
CA GLU A 170 -8.42 9.52 17.10
C GLU A 170 -7.62 8.38 16.46
N ALA A 171 -7.10 7.45 17.27
CA ALA A 171 -6.35 6.29 16.80
C ALA A 171 -7.23 5.29 16.05
N LEU A 172 -8.47 5.07 16.50
CA LEU A 172 -9.42 4.20 15.81
C LEU A 172 -9.83 4.77 14.44
N VAL A 173 -10.13 6.08 14.38
CA VAL A 173 -10.45 6.77 13.12
C VAL A 173 -9.26 6.70 12.17
N HIS A 174 -8.05 6.98 12.67
CA HIS A 174 -6.82 6.89 11.87
C HIS A 174 -6.61 5.48 11.30
N ALA A 175 -6.67 4.46 12.15
CA ALA A 175 -6.55 3.07 11.74
C ALA A 175 -7.61 2.63 10.71
N LEU A 176 -8.85 3.11 10.86
CA LEU A 176 -9.93 2.85 9.92
C LEU A 176 -9.62 3.43 8.54
N VAL A 177 -9.28 4.72 8.47
CA VAL A 177 -8.99 5.42 7.22
C VAL A 177 -7.77 4.81 6.53
N LEU A 178 -6.68 4.54 7.26
CA LEU A 178 -5.50 3.89 6.69
C LEU A 178 -5.83 2.50 6.10
N GLY A 179 -6.62 1.71 6.84
CA GLY A 179 -6.98 0.36 6.43
C GLY A 179 -7.94 0.33 5.24
N GLU A 180 -8.99 1.15 5.23
CA GLU A 180 -9.99 1.21 4.15
C GLU A 180 -9.37 1.74 2.85
N THR A 181 -8.60 2.83 2.91
CA THR A 181 -7.98 3.40 1.71
C THR A 181 -6.91 2.48 1.11
N ALA A 182 -6.19 1.72 1.94
CA ALA A 182 -5.31 0.64 1.47
C ALA A 182 -6.12 -0.50 0.81
N LYS A 183 -7.31 -0.85 1.33
CA LYS A 183 -8.21 -1.80 0.68
C LYS A 183 -8.73 -1.28 -0.66
N ASP A 184 -8.97 0.01 -0.82
CA ASP A 184 -9.34 0.59 -2.12
C ASP A 184 -8.21 0.48 -3.15
N ALA A 185 -6.96 0.69 -2.73
CA ALA A 185 -5.82 0.44 -3.60
C ALA A 185 -5.75 -1.04 -4.01
N ARG A 186 -6.06 -1.99 -3.11
CA ARG A 186 -6.16 -3.43 -3.44
C ARG A 186 -7.23 -3.70 -4.49
N ARG A 187 -8.42 -3.12 -4.32
CA ARG A 187 -9.56 -3.28 -5.25
C ARG A 187 -9.17 -2.83 -6.65
N LEU A 188 -8.54 -1.66 -6.78
CA LEU A 188 -8.05 -1.16 -8.07
C LEU A 188 -7.01 -2.10 -8.69
N VAL A 189 -5.99 -2.53 -7.93
CA VAL A 189 -4.97 -3.49 -8.40
C VAL A 189 -5.57 -4.83 -8.83
N ASN A 190 -6.66 -5.23 -8.20
CA ASN A 190 -7.32 -6.50 -8.49
C ASN A 190 -8.21 -6.45 -9.73
N LEU A 191 -8.66 -5.27 -10.17
CA LEU A 191 -9.43 -5.14 -11.39
C LEU A 191 -8.61 -5.63 -12.60
N PRO A 192 -9.21 -6.42 -13.51
CA PRO A 192 -8.52 -6.86 -14.70
C PRO A 192 -8.30 -5.69 -15.66
N PRO A 193 -7.29 -5.77 -16.54
CA PRO A 193 -7.00 -4.72 -17.51
C PRO A 193 -8.14 -4.52 -18.52
N SER A 194 -9.07 -5.47 -18.64
CA SER A 194 -10.29 -5.29 -19.45
C SER A 194 -11.26 -4.25 -18.86
N HIS A 195 -11.20 -3.99 -17.55
CA HIS A 195 -12.09 -3.09 -16.82
C HIS A 195 -11.36 -1.82 -16.36
N LEU A 196 -10.14 -1.96 -15.84
CA LEU A 196 -9.32 -0.83 -15.42
C LEU A 196 -8.23 -0.55 -16.46
N TYR A 197 -8.40 0.56 -17.19
CA TYR A 197 -7.48 1.09 -18.20
C TYR A 197 -7.38 2.62 -18.00
N PRO A 198 -6.49 3.36 -18.70
CA PRO A 198 -6.15 4.73 -18.29
C PRO A 198 -7.36 5.68 -18.18
N GLU A 199 -8.30 5.58 -19.12
CA GLU A 199 -9.54 6.37 -19.11
C GLU A 199 -10.44 6.00 -17.93
N THR A 200 -10.76 4.71 -17.72
CA THR A 200 -11.64 4.32 -16.60
C THR A 200 -11.01 4.54 -15.23
N PHE A 201 -9.68 4.48 -15.12
CA PHE A 201 -9.01 4.82 -13.87
C PHE A 201 -9.02 6.35 -13.64
N ALA A 202 -8.84 7.17 -14.67
CA ALA A 202 -8.99 8.62 -14.54
C ALA A 202 -10.43 9.02 -14.18
N GLU A 203 -11.44 8.36 -14.79
CA GLU A 203 -12.85 8.55 -14.46
C GLU A 203 -13.14 8.16 -13.01
N PHE A 204 -12.66 6.99 -12.56
CA PHE A 204 -12.78 6.58 -11.16
C PHE A 204 -12.17 7.60 -10.19
N ALA A 205 -10.96 8.10 -10.50
CA ALA A 205 -10.32 9.14 -9.67
C ALA A 205 -11.14 10.43 -9.64
N ALA A 206 -11.81 10.79 -10.73
CA ALA A 206 -12.69 11.95 -10.79
C ALA A 206 -13.97 11.74 -9.97
N GLU A 207 -14.59 10.56 -10.08
CA GLU A 207 -15.78 10.19 -9.29
C GLU A 207 -15.48 10.25 -7.78
N VAL A 208 -14.34 9.69 -7.35
CA VAL A 208 -13.93 9.75 -5.93
C VAL A 208 -13.69 11.19 -5.48
N ALA A 209 -13.11 12.06 -6.33
CA ALA A 209 -12.87 13.45 -5.98
C ALA A 209 -14.18 14.25 -5.77
N GLU A 210 -15.30 13.87 -6.39
CA GLU A 210 -16.60 14.56 -6.23
C GLU A 210 -17.15 14.47 -4.80
N ASP A 211 -16.73 13.47 -4.02
CA ASP A 211 -17.17 13.29 -2.63
C ASP A 211 -16.51 14.30 -1.66
N TYR A 212 -15.48 15.03 -2.09
CA TYR A 212 -14.68 15.92 -1.23
C TYR A 212 -14.60 17.35 -1.77
N ALA A 213 -15.07 18.33 -0.99
CA ALA A 213 -15.07 19.73 -1.39
C ALA A 213 -13.67 20.38 -1.47
N ASN A 214 -12.66 19.75 -0.86
CA ASN A 214 -11.28 20.20 -0.76
C ASN A 214 -10.32 19.38 -1.66
N ILE A 215 -10.86 18.52 -2.53
CA ILE A 215 -10.12 17.82 -3.57
C ILE A 215 -10.50 18.38 -4.95
N GLU A 216 -9.48 18.74 -5.74
CA GLU A 216 -9.62 19.13 -7.13
C GLU A 216 -8.94 18.09 -8.03
N ILE A 217 -9.49 17.80 -9.20
CA ILE A 217 -8.87 16.92 -10.19
C ILE A 217 -8.74 17.60 -11.56
N GLU A 218 -7.57 17.47 -12.17
CA GLU A 218 -7.31 17.90 -13.54
C GLU A 218 -6.83 16.72 -14.38
N LEU A 219 -7.46 16.52 -15.56
CA LEU A 219 -7.12 15.44 -16.48
C LEU A 219 -6.39 15.96 -17.70
N PHE A 220 -5.21 15.40 -17.96
CA PHE A 220 -4.39 15.68 -19.12
C PHE A 220 -4.55 14.50 -20.09
N HIS A 221 -5.48 14.65 -21.03
CA HIS A 221 -5.69 13.64 -22.08
C HIS A 221 -4.58 13.68 -23.13
N HIS A 222 -4.51 12.61 -23.94
CA HIS A 222 -3.45 12.36 -24.91
C HIS A 222 -3.05 13.54 -25.81
N ASP A 223 -4.01 14.27 -26.38
CA ASP A 223 -3.69 15.39 -27.29
C ASP A 223 -2.95 16.50 -26.55
N ARG A 224 -3.40 16.86 -25.33
CA ARG A 224 -2.71 17.82 -24.47
C ARG A 224 -1.33 17.32 -24.07
N LEU A 225 -1.21 16.04 -23.69
CA LEU A 225 0.07 15.43 -23.33
C LEU A 225 1.08 15.53 -24.49
N ALA A 226 0.65 15.24 -25.71
CA ALA A 226 1.49 15.33 -26.90
C ALA A 226 1.88 16.78 -27.24
N GLU A 227 0.95 17.72 -27.13
CA GLU A 227 1.18 19.15 -27.41
C GLU A 227 2.08 19.83 -26.37
N GLU A 228 1.95 19.44 -25.10
CA GLU A 228 2.66 20.06 -23.97
C GLU A 228 3.99 19.38 -23.60
N GLY A 229 4.49 18.50 -24.48
CA GLY A 229 5.84 17.92 -24.35
C GLY A 229 5.96 16.76 -23.37
N PHE A 230 4.86 16.08 -23.04
CA PHE A 230 4.88 14.89 -22.18
C PHE A 230 5.22 13.62 -23.00
N GLY A 231 6.40 13.57 -23.60
CA GLY A 231 6.79 12.50 -24.51
C GLY A 231 6.99 11.14 -23.86
N GLY A 232 7.20 11.08 -22.54
CA GLY A 232 7.27 9.85 -21.77
C GLY A 232 5.92 9.15 -21.71
N ILE A 233 4.91 9.80 -21.12
CA ILE A 233 3.57 9.21 -20.97
C ILE A 233 2.83 9.11 -22.32
N SER A 234 2.92 10.13 -23.18
CA SER A 234 2.28 10.11 -24.49
C SER A 234 2.94 9.07 -25.41
N GLY A 235 4.27 8.95 -25.37
CA GLY A 235 5.04 7.96 -26.12
C GLY A 235 4.82 6.52 -25.63
N VAL A 236 4.73 6.28 -24.33
CA VAL A 236 4.42 4.93 -23.84
C VAL A 236 3.00 4.51 -24.23
N GLY A 237 2.01 5.39 -24.04
CA GLY A 237 0.60 5.05 -24.27
C GLY A 237 0.14 5.11 -25.73
N GLN A 238 0.89 5.72 -26.66
CA GLN A 238 0.42 5.88 -28.05
C GLN A 238 0.17 4.55 -28.79
N GLY A 239 0.83 3.46 -28.37
CA GLY A 239 0.66 2.12 -28.93
C GLY A 239 -0.68 1.48 -28.59
N SER A 240 -1.31 1.89 -27.48
CA SER A 240 -2.62 1.39 -27.09
C SER A 240 -3.76 2.15 -27.80
N PRO A 241 -4.89 1.49 -28.13
CA PRO A 241 -6.13 2.18 -28.44
C PRO A 241 -6.74 2.91 -27.23
N ARG A 242 -6.41 2.48 -26.00
CA ARG A 242 -6.81 3.12 -24.73
C ARG A 242 -5.75 4.14 -24.37
N LYS A 243 -5.99 5.38 -24.78
CA LYS A 243 -4.98 6.44 -24.76
C LYS A 243 -4.58 6.83 -23.33
N PRO A 244 -3.34 7.29 -23.14
CA PRO A 244 -2.84 7.66 -21.81
C PRO A 244 -3.56 8.91 -21.29
N VAL A 245 -3.58 9.01 -19.95
CA VAL A 245 -4.11 10.16 -19.20
C VAL A 245 -3.17 10.42 -18.02
N LEU A 246 -2.78 11.66 -17.80
CA LEU A 246 -2.20 12.06 -16.52
C LEU A 246 -3.30 12.72 -15.69
N ALA A 247 -3.62 12.15 -14.53
CA ALA A 247 -4.57 12.75 -13.61
C ALA A 247 -3.82 13.43 -12.47
N VAL A 248 -4.10 14.70 -12.23
CA VAL A 248 -3.54 15.49 -11.14
C VAL A 248 -4.63 15.69 -10.10
N VAL A 249 -4.49 15.05 -8.94
CA VAL A 249 -5.47 15.08 -7.83
C VAL A 249 -4.87 15.91 -6.69
N LYS A 250 -5.55 16.98 -6.30
CA LYS A 250 -5.02 17.98 -5.37
C LYS A 250 -5.93 18.12 -4.16
N TYR A 251 -5.43 17.71 -3.00
CA TYR A 251 -6.02 18.02 -1.71
C TYR A 251 -5.43 19.32 -1.14
N THR A 252 -6.30 20.27 -0.77
CA THR A 252 -5.89 21.56 -0.18
C THR A 252 -6.59 21.78 1.17
N PRO A 253 -5.89 21.66 2.32
CA PRO A 253 -6.45 22.03 3.62
C PRO A 253 -6.57 23.56 3.73
N GLU A 254 -7.36 24.03 4.70
CA GLU A 254 -7.57 25.49 4.90
C GLU A 254 -6.27 26.25 5.20
N ASN A 255 -5.36 25.63 5.96
CA ASN A 255 -4.10 26.24 6.41
C ASN A 255 -2.93 25.26 6.25
N PRO A 256 -2.44 25.04 5.00
CA PRO A 256 -1.39 24.07 4.74
C PRO A 256 -0.07 24.48 5.40
N LYS A 257 0.54 23.54 6.13
CA LYS A 257 1.88 23.71 6.75
C LYS A 257 3.03 23.38 5.80
N ALA A 258 2.77 22.52 4.84
CA ALA A 258 3.71 22.05 3.81
C ALA A 258 2.95 21.63 2.56
N HIS A 259 3.68 21.37 1.48
CA HIS A 259 3.18 20.79 0.24
C HIS A 259 3.98 19.53 -0.14
N VAL A 260 3.31 18.38 -0.14
CA VAL A 260 3.87 17.09 -0.56
C VAL A 260 3.35 16.75 -1.95
N ALA A 261 4.25 16.44 -2.88
CA ALA A 261 3.90 15.91 -4.18
C ALA A 261 4.14 14.39 -4.22
N LEU A 262 3.14 13.65 -4.70
CA LEU A 262 3.17 12.20 -4.84
C LEU A 262 3.05 11.83 -6.31
N VAL A 263 3.97 11.04 -6.86
CA VAL A 263 3.91 10.57 -8.25
C VAL A 263 3.73 9.06 -8.25
N GLY A 264 2.71 8.55 -8.95
CA GLY A 264 2.37 7.12 -8.94
C GLY A 264 2.45 6.50 -10.32
N LYS A 265 3.18 5.38 -10.45
CA LYS A 265 3.21 4.61 -11.70
C LYS A 265 1.82 4.02 -11.95
N GLY A 266 1.23 4.35 -13.10
CA GLY A 266 -0.12 3.96 -13.49
C GLY A 266 -0.18 3.12 -14.77
N ILE A 267 0.74 2.17 -14.96
CA ILE A 267 0.68 1.31 -16.15
C ILE A 267 -0.42 0.27 -15.95
N THR A 268 -1.58 0.47 -16.57
CA THR A 268 -2.76 -0.39 -16.34
C THR A 268 -2.60 -1.80 -16.91
N PHE A 269 -1.71 -1.94 -17.91
CA PHE A 269 -1.22 -3.23 -18.36
C PHE A 269 0.12 -3.05 -19.08
N ASP A 270 1.08 -3.92 -18.77
CA ASP A 270 2.42 -3.87 -19.35
C ASP A 270 2.76 -5.13 -20.13
N THR A 271 2.77 -5.03 -21.46
CA THR A 271 3.28 -6.11 -22.32
C THR A 271 4.78 -6.00 -22.56
N GLY A 272 5.41 -4.89 -22.15
CA GLY A 272 6.74 -4.45 -22.56
C GLY A 272 6.80 -3.71 -23.90
N GLY A 273 5.64 -3.40 -24.51
CA GLY A 273 5.58 -2.76 -25.82
C GLY A 273 6.26 -3.58 -26.92
N ASN A 274 7.03 -2.93 -27.80
CA ASN A 274 7.79 -3.61 -28.86
C ASN A 274 8.98 -4.43 -28.34
N SER A 275 9.42 -4.20 -27.10
CA SER A 275 10.33 -5.05 -26.32
C SER A 275 9.54 -6.11 -25.53
N LEU A 276 8.70 -6.86 -26.24
CA LEU A 276 7.67 -7.73 -25.67
C LEU A 276 8.20 -8.68 -24.58
N LYS A 277 7.52 -8.68 -23.43
CA LYS A 277 7.78 -9.60 -22.32
C LYS A 277 7.53 -11.06 -22.73
N PRO A 278 8.29 -12.02 -22.16
CA PRO A 278 7.88 -13.42 -22.18
C PRO A 278 6.50 -13.61 -21.56
N ALA A 279 5.71 -14.58 -22.06
CA ALA A 279 4.33 -14.79 -21.61
C ALA A 279 4.17 -14.96 -20.09
N ALA A 280 5.09 -15.69 -19.44
CA ALA A 280 5.05 -15.88 -17.99
C ALA A 280 5.27 -14.57 -17.21
N SER A 281 6.07 -13.66 -17.76
CA SER A 281 6.35 -12.34 -17.16
C SER A 281 5.25 -11.30 -17.43
N MET A 282 4.29 -11.60 -18.32
CA MET A 282 3.09 -10.78 -18.50
C MET A 282 1.96 -11.15 -17.53
N MET A 283 2.06 -12.30 -16.87
CA MET A 283 1.17 -12.62 -15.77
C MET A 283 1.35 -11.56 -14.68
N THR A 284 0.28 -11.25 -13.95
CA THR A 284 0.22 -10.22 -12.90
C THR A 284 0.44 -8.77 -13.30
N MET A 285 0.80 -8.44 -14.55
CA MET A 285 1.01 -7.05 -15.02
C MET A 285 -0.23 -6.13 -14.98
N LYS A 286 -1.38 -6.61 -14.49
CA LYS A 286 -2.48 -5.75 -14.04
C LYS A 286 -2.10 -4.91 -12.81
N CYS A 287 -1.14 -5.38 -12.00
CA CYS A 287 -0.69 -4.68 -10.80
C CYS A 287 0.29 -3.54 -11.09
N ASP A 288 0.64 -3.31 -12.36
CA ASP A 288 1.67 -2.34 -12.74
C ASP A 288 1.22 -0.86 -12.63
N MET A 289 0.02 -0.67 -12.08
CA MET A 289 -0.60 0.58 -11.70
C MET A 289 -0.75 0.74 -10.16
N ALA A 290 -0.18 -0.17 -9.36
CA ALA A 290 -0.28 -0.12 -7.91
C ALA A 290 0.25 1.18 -7.30
N GLY A 291 1.28 1.78 -7.90
CA GLY A 291 1.79 3.08 -7.47
C GLY A 291 0.75 4.19 -7.57
N ALA A 292 0.06 4.29 -8.72
CA ALA A 292 -1.04 5.25 -8.90
C ALA A 292 -2.23 4.95 -7.98
N ALA A 293 -2.55 3.67 -7.72
CA ALA A 293 -3.61 3.31 -6.77
C ALA A 293 -3.28 3.80 -5.36
N SER A 294 -2.07 3.54 -4.86
CA SER A 294 -1.63 4.00 -3.54
C SER A 294 -1.60 5.53 -3.44
N VAL A 295 -1.21 6.24 -4.51
CA VAL A 295 -1.22 7.72 -4.53
C VAL A 295 -2.62 8.28 -4.45
N LEU A 296 -3.57 7.77 -5.25
CA LEU A 296 -4.96 8.23 -5.20
C LEU A 296 -5.54 8.02 -3.78
N SER A 297 -5.39 6.81 -3.25
CA SER A 297 -5.86 6.46 -1.90
C SER A 297 -5.22 7.33 -0.82
N ALA A 298 -3.92 7.65 -0.91
CA ALA A 298 -3.25 8.50 0.08
C ALA A 298 -3.73 9.97 0.03
N VAL A 299 -4.07 10.50 -1.15
CA VAL A 299 -4.67 11.84 -1.26
C VAL A 299 -6.05 11.88 -0.61
N VAL A 300 -6.87 10.85 -0.85
CA VAL A 300 -8.21 10.71 -0.25
C VAL A 300 -8.10 10.57 1.27
N ALA A 301 -7.25 9.68 1.76
CA ALA A 301 -6.99 9.51 3.20
C ALA A 301 -6.55 10.81 3.87
N SER A 302 -5.71 11.60 3.20
CA SER A 302 -5.26 12.90 3.73
C SER A 302 -6.41 13.89 3.89
N ALA A 303 -7.41 13.85 3.01
CA ALA A 303 -8.61 14.66 3.11
C ALA A 303 -9.57 14.14 4.19
N GLU A 304 -9.74 12.82 4.32
CA GLU A 304 -10.57 12.21 5.36
C GLU A 304 -10.04 12.45 6.78
N LEU A 305 -8.72 12.49 6.93
CA LEU A 305 -8.04 12.78 8.20
C LEU A 305 -7.82 14.28 8.44
N ASP A 306 -8.30 15.15 7.54
CA ASP A 306 -8.10 16.61 7.61
C ASP A 306 -6.64 17.00 7.85
N VAL A 307 -5.69 16.29 7.22
CA VAL A 307 -4.25 16.49 7.46
C VAL A 307 -3.87 17.91 7.04
N PRO A 308 -3.16 18.70 7.88
CA PRO A 308 -2.85 20.10 7.59
C PRO A 308 -1.65 20.26 6.64
N VAL A 309 -1.56 19.41 5.62
CA VAL A 309 -0.52 19.39 4.58
C VAL A 309 -1.22 19.34 3.23
N ALA A 310 -0.85 20.25 2.32
CA ALA A 310 -1.34 20.17 0.95
C ALA A 310 -0.71 18.97 0.24
N VAL A 311 -1.52 18.20 -0.50
CA VAL A 311 -1.04 17.02 -1.21
C VAL A 311 -1.43 17.11 -2.68
N THR A 312 -0.50 16.84 -3.58
CA THR A 312 -0.79 16.71 -5.01
C THR A 312 -0.32 15.36 -5.53
N GLY A 313 -1.27 14.52 -5.91
CA GLY A 313 -1.05 13.22 -6.54
C GLY A 313 -1.02 13.33 -8.07
N TYR A 314 0.01 12.78 -8.69
CA TYR A 314 0.21 12.70 -10.13
C TYR A 314 0.11 11.24 -10.58
N LEU A 315 -1.07 10.85 -11.08
CA LEU A 315 -1.35 9.49 -11.54
C LEU A 315 -0.92 9.36 -13.01
N CYS A 316 0.21 8.72 -13.25
CA CYS A 316 0.80 8.60 -14.60
C CYS A 316 0.19 7.40 -15.35
N LEU A 317 -1.02 7.56 -15.89
CA LEU A 317 -1.81 6.45 -16.44
C LEU A 317 -1.53 6.18 -17.92
N ALA A 318 -1.08 4.97 -18.24
CA ALA A 318 -0.88 4.51 -19.61
C ALA A 318 -1.07 2.99 -19.72
N GLU A 319 -1.22 2.48 -20.95
CA GLU A 319 -1.21 1.04 -21.23
C GLU A 319 -0.10 0.77 -22.25
N ASN A 320 0.89 -0.06 -21.89
CA ASN A 320 2.07 -0.30 -22.73
C ASN A 320 1.81 -1.51 -23.63
N MET A 321 1.44 -1.23 -24.88
CA MET A 321 1.01 -2.24 -25.87
C MET A 321 1.94 -2.30 -27.08
N PRO A 322 2.17 -3.48 -27.69
CA PRO A 322 2.94 -3.58 -28.92
C PRO A 322 2.09 -3.10 -30.11
N GLY A 323 2.71 -2.56 -31.14
CA GLY A 323 1.97 -2.16 -32.33
C GLY A 323 2.73 -1.25 -33.27
N GLY A 324 2.14 -1.00 -34.45
CA GLY A 324 2.74 -0.12 -35.46
C GLY A 324 2.83 1.35 -35.06
N HIS A 325 2.08 1.75 -34.03
CA HIS A 325 2.14 3.09 -33.44
C HIS A 325 2.94 3.15 -32.14
N ALA A 326 3.35 2.01 -31.57
CA ALA A 326 4.09 1.97 -30.31
C ALA A 326 5.52 2.50 -30.48
N LEU A 327 6.12 2.98 -29.38
CA LEU A 327 7.55 3.30 -29.35
C LEU A 327 8.39 2.13 -29.84
N ARG A 328 9.47 2.44 -30.52
CA ARG A 328 10.47 1.48 -30.98
C ARG A 328 11.75 1.70 -30.19
N PRO A 329 12.54 0.64 -29.94
CA PRO A 329 13.93 0.83 -29.57
C PRO A 329 14.62 1.80 -30.54
N GLU A 330 15.45 2.69 -29.99
CA GLU A 330 16.14 3.82 -30.66
C GLU A 330 15.27 5.05 -30.97
N ASP A 331 13.97 5.06 -30.63
CA ASP A 331 13.19 6.31 -30.68
C ASP A 331 13.73 7.31 -29.63
N ILE A 332 13.74 8.60 -29.99
CA ILE A 332 14.08 9.70 -29.07
C ILE A 332 12.80 10.48 -28.79
N ILE A 333 12.47 10.62 -27.52
CA ILE A 333 11.32 11.39 -27.03
C ILE A 333 11.79 12.65 -26.30
N THR A 334 10.94 13.67 -26.26
CA THR A 334 11.17 14.89 -25.46
C THR A 334 10.25 14.84 -24.25
N MET A 335 10.83 14.99 -23.07
CA MET A 335 10.13 14.94 -21.78
C MET A 335 9.58 16.32 -21.40
N ARG A 336 8.71 16.38 -20.39
CA ARG A 336 8.05 17.62 -19.94
C ARG A 336 9.04 18.76 -19.61
N ASP A 337 10.20 18.44 -19.04
CA ASP A 337 11.26 19.40 -18.71
C ASP A 337 12.13 19.82 -19.92
N GLY A 338 11.83 19.31 -21.11
CA GLY A 338 12.55 19.57 -22.36
C GLY A 338 13.74 18.65 -22.64
N ARG A 339 14.13 17.76 -21.71
CA ARG A 339 15.21 16.79 -21.94
C ARG A 339 14.80 15.76 -22.97
N THR A 340 15.79 15.26 -23.71
CA THR A 340 15.62 14.18 -24.68
C THR A 340 16.03 12.82 -24.10
N VAL A 341 15.20 11.79 -24.31
CA VAL A 341 15.45 10.43 -23.85
C VAL A 341 15.52 9.47 -25.04
N GLU A 342 16.63 8.77 -25.19
CA GLU A 342 16.77 7.63 -26.10
C GLU A 342 16.14 6.38 -25.48
N VAL A 343 15.07 5.88 -26.09
CA VAL A 343 14.33 4.70 -25.62
C VAL A 343 14.96 3.45 -26.23
N LEU A 344 15.74 2.71 -25.46
CA LEU A 344 16.40 1.47 -25.94
C LEU A 344 15.66 0.19 -25.55
N ASN A 345 14.77 0.27 -24.58
CA ASN A 345 13.89 -0.83 -24.19
C ASN A 345 12.52 -0.27 -23.81
N THR A 346 11.47 -0.69 -24.52
CA THR A 346 10.11 -0.21 -24.27
C THR A 346 9.43 -0.92 -23.10
N ASP A 347 10.09 -1.91 -22.49
CA ASP A 347 9.74 -2.58 -21.22
C ASP A 347 10.36 -1.87 -20.00
N ALA A 348 11.01 -0.73 -20.24
CA ALA A 348 11.42 0.22 -19.20
C ALA A 348 10.58 1.49 -19.32
N GLU A 349 9.25 1.30 -19.42
CA GLU A 349 8.22 2.31 -19.65
C GLU A 349 7.85 3.09 -18.39
N GLY A 350 7.78 2.42 -17.23
CA GLY A 350 7.33 3.03 -15.99
C GLY A 350 8.13 4.26 -15.62
N ARG A 351 9.46 4.21 -15.78
CA ARG A 351 10.33 5.36 -15.51
C ARG A 351 10.11 6.53 -16.49
N LEU A 352 9.67 6.26 -17.72
CA LEU A 352 9.39 7.29 -18.72
C LEU A 352 8.12 8.05 -18.35
N VAL A 353 7.03 7.34 -18.02
CA VAL A 353 5.78 7.99 -17.63
C VAL A 353 5.93 8.76 -16.32
N MET A 354 6.71 8.20 -15.39
CA MET A 354 7.01 8.82 -14.10
C MET A 354 7.91 10.04 -14.21
N ALA A 355 8.90 10.03 -15.11
CA ALA A 355 9.77 11.18 -15.33
C ALA A 355 8.98 12.43 -15.76
N ASP A 356 7.97 12.26 -16.62
CA ASP A 356 7.04 13.33 -16.97
C ASP A 356 6.21 13.82 -15.76
N GLY A 357 5.72 12.89 -14.92
CA GLY A 357 5.00 13.23 -13.70
C GLY A 357 5.86 13.96 -12.66
N ILE A 358 7.11 13.54 -12.47
CA ILE A 358 8.08 14.19 -11.57
C ILE A 358 8.45 15.58 -12.09
N ALA A 359 8.67 15.72 -13.40
CA ALA A 359 8.95 17.02 -14.01
C ALA A 359 7.78 17.99 -13.82
N LEU A 360 6.53 17.55 -14.06
CA LEU A 360 5.35 18.38 -13.78
C LEU A 360 5.20 18.71 -12.30
N ALA A 361 5.40 17.72 -11.42
CA ALA A 361 5.34 17.93 -9.96
C ALA A 361 6.33 19.01 -9.51
N SER A 362 7.53 19.01 -10.08
CA SER A 362 8.58 19.97 -9.78
C SER A 362 8.20 21.42 -10.13
N GLU A 363 7.32 21.65 -11.10
CA GLU A 363 6.86 23.00 -11.47
C GLU A 363 6.12 23.72 -10.34
N SER A 364 5.51 22.96 -9.44
CA SER A 364 4.81 23.49 -8.27
C SER A 364 5.72 23.85 -7.09
N ASN A 365 7.01 23.50 -7.16
CA ASN A 365 8.00 23.68 -6.07
C ASN A 365 7.51 23.14 -4.71
N PRO A 366 7.13 21.85 -4.62
CA PRO A 366 6.71 21.23 -3.36
C PRO A 366 7.89 21.15 -2.37
N ASP A 367 7.57 20.99 -1.08
CA ASP A 367 8.58 20.77 -0.04
C ASP A 367 9.28 19.41 -0.20
N VAL A 368 8.62 18.44 -0.84
CA VAL A 368 9.18 17.12 -1.15
C VAL A 368 8.40 16.43 -2.27
N ILE A 369 9.09 15.62 -3.08
CA ILE A 369 8.49 14.68 -4.03
C ILE A 369 8.74 13.26 -3.54
N LEU A 370 7.67 12.48 -3.38
CA LEU A 370 7.77 11.02 -3.32
C LEU A 370 7.22 10.43 -4.61
N ASP A 371 7.93 9.45 -5.15
CA ASP A 371 7.40 8.65 -6.24
C ASP A 371 7.36 7.16 -5.88
N ILE A 372 6.28 6.48 -6.29
CA ILE A 372 5.99 5.09 -5.91
C ILE A 372 5.62 4.28 -7.14
N ALA A 373 6.28 3.13 -7.33
CA ALA A 373 6.12 2.34 -8.54
C ALA A 373 6.48 0.87 -8.38
N THR A 374 5.76 0.01 -9.09
CA THR A 374 6.19 -1.35 -9.42
C THR A 374 7.26 -1.30 -10.52
N LEU A 375 8.46 -0.80 -10.18
CA LEU A 375 9.38 -0.32 -11.21
C LEU A 375 10.34 -1.38 -11.72
N THR A 376 10.91 -2.21 -10.84
CA THR A 376 11.98 -3.13 -11.26
C THR A 376 11.89 -4.53 -10.66
N GLY A 377 11.97 -5.54 -11.53
CA GLY A 377 12.27 -6.92 -11.08
C GLY A 377 13.64 -7.05 -10.41
N ALA A 378 14.52 -6.06 -10.55
CA ALA A 378 15.81 -6.01 -9.85
C ALA A 378 15.64 -5.72 -8.34
N ALA A 379 14.66 -4.91 -7.94
CA ALA A 379 14.33 -4.72 -6.53
C ALA A 379 13.80 -6.02 -5.91
N MET A 380 12.92 -6.74 -6.61
CA MET A 380 12.43 -8.06 -6.19
C MET A 380 13.59 -9.06 -6.01
N ALA A 381 14.53 -9.09 -6.96
CA ALA A 381 15.69 -9.98 -6.89
C ALA A 381 16.63 -9.65 -5.71
N ALA A 382 16.66 -8.39 -5.26
CA ALA A 382 17.53 -7.94 -4.17
C ALA A 382 16.89 -8.10 -2.79
N LEU A 383 15.59 -7.80 -2.66
CA LEU A 383 14.92 -7.65 -1.36
C LEU A 383 13.75 -8.62 -1.15
N GLY A 384 13.42 -9.45 -2.16
CA GLY A 384 12.30 -10.36 -2.11
C GLY A 384 10.95 -9.66 -2.36
N LEU A 385 9.88 -10.27 -1.86
CA LEU A 385 8.49 -9.91 -2.18
C LEU A 385 7.76 -9.15 -1.06
N ARG A 386 8.46 -8.79 0.03
CA ARG A 386 7.83 -8.17 1.22
C ARG A 386 8.53 -6.90 1.69
N THR A 387 9.63 -6.52 1.04
CA THR A 387 10.42 -5.34 1.37
C THR A 387 10.60 -4.50 0.12
N ALA A 388 10.24 -3.22 0.17
CA ALA A 388 10.42 -2.28 -0.92
C ALA A 388 11.84 -1.71 -0.95
N ALA A 389 12.37 -1.46 -2.15
CA ALA A 389 13.62 -0.71 -2.28
C ALA A 389 13.35 0.79 -2.18
N LEU A 390 14.17 1.49 -1.40
CA LEU A 390 13.99 2.91 -1.13
C LEU A 390 15.24 3.70 -1.56
N LEU A 391 15.09 4.57 -2.55
CA LEU A 391 16.16 5.40 -3.10
C LEU A 391 15.87 6.88 -2.87
N GLY A 392 16.89 7.73 -2.88
CA GLY A 392 16.73 9.18 -2.73
C GLY A 392 17.59 9.78 -1.64
N ASP A 393 17.19 10.96 -1.19
CA ASP A 393 17.90 11.74 -0.17
C ASP A 393 17.79 11.07 1.20
N GLU A 394 18.88 11.07 1.97
CA GLU A 394 18.98 10.34 3.24
C GLU A 394 17.87 10.71 4.24
N GLU A 395 17.66 12.00 4.47
CA GLU A 395 16.62 12.47 5.39
C GLU A 395 15.20 12.05 4.95
N ILE A 396 14.92 12.07 3.65
CA ILE A 396 13.61 11.68 3.12
C ILE A 396 13.42 10.17 3.26
N ARG A 397 14.47 9.38 3.01
CA ARG A 397 14.42 7.92 3.22
C ARG A 397 14.16 7.57 4.67
N ASP A 398 14.81 8.24 5.62
CA ASP A 398 14.61 7.98 7.05
C ASP A 398 13.16 8.28 7.49
N ARG A 399 12.56 9.35 6.95
CA ARG A 399 11.13 9.65 7.18
C ARG A 399 10.22 8.57 6.60
N VAL A 400 10.50 8.08 5.39
CA VAL A 400 9.73 6.98 4.77
C VAL A 400 9.87 5.69 5.57
N ILE A 401 11.05 5.37 6.09
CA ILE A 401 11.26 4.18 6.94
C ILE A 401 10.44 4.28 8.22
N ALA A 402 10.44 5.45 8.88
CA ALA A 402 9.63 5.67 10.08
C ALA A 402 8.13 5.57 9.80
N ALA A 403 7.66 6.16 8.69
CA ALA A 403 6.28 6.09 8.24
C ALA A 403 5.85 4.65 7.89
N GLY A 404 6.74 3.90 7.24
CA GLY A 404 6.54 2.49 6.91
C GLY A 404 6.51 1.60 8.14
N ALA A 405 7.41 1.82 9.11
CA ALA A 405 7.36 1.11 10.38
C ALA A 405 6.02 1.31 11.09
N ALA A 406 5.51 2.56 11.17
CA ALA A 406 4.19 2.83 11.73
C ALA A 406 3.03 2.12 10.99
N ALA A 407 3.17 1.92 9.68
CA ALA A 407 2.22 1.18 8.85
C ALA A 407 2.39 -0.36 8.88
N GLY A 408 3.51 -0.88 9.41
CA GLY A 408 3.88 -2.30 9.27
C GLY A 408 4.42 -2.66 7.88
N GLU A 409 4.98 -1.69 7.16
CA GLU A 409 5.50 -1.80 5.81
C GLU A 409 7.03 -1.63 5.80
N SER A 410 7.74 -2.62 5.25
CA SER A 410 9.21 -2.65 5.30
C SER A 410 9.86 -2.01 4.08
N TYR A 411 10.79 -1.09 4.33
CA TYR A 411 11.60 -0.43 3.31
C TYR A 411 13.08 -0.63 3.58
N TRP A 412 13.87 -0.80 2.52
CA TRP A 412 15.32 -0.90 2.62
C TRP A 412 16.03 0.19 1.81
N PRO A 413 16.85 1.05 2.44
CA PRO A 413 17.62 2.07 1.74
C PRO A 413 18.63 1.46 0.77
N MET A 414 18.54 1.86 -0.50
CA MET A 414 19.48 1.49 -1.55
C MET A 414 20.34 2.69 -1.97
N PRO A 415 21.62 2.49 -2.33
CA PRO A 415 22.53 3.59 -2.67
C PRO A 415 22.36 4.07 -4.11
N LEU A 416 22.54 5.37 -4.35
CA LEU A 416 22.56 5.97 -5.70
C LEU A 416 24.00 6.23 -6.16
N GLU A 417 24.67 5.16 -6.59
CA GLU A 417 26.09 5.19 -6.93
C GLU A 417 26.39 5.95 -8.23
N SER A 418 27.25 6.96 -8.16
CA SER A 418 27.59 7.84 -9.30
C SER A 418 28.17 7.10 -10.52
N TYR A 419 28.91 6.02 -10.33
CA TYR A 419 29.48 5.26 -11.45
C TYR A 419 28.38 4.59 -12.31
N LEU A 420 27.21 4.29 -11.73
CA LEU A 420 26.08 3.74 -12.48
C LEU A 420 25.39 4.80 -13.33
N ARG A 421 25.48 6.08 -12.97
CA ARG A 421 24.91 7.19 -13.75
C ARG A 421 25.53 7.30 -15.15
N MET A 422 26.83 7.00 -15.26
CA MET A 422 27.53 6.96 -16.56
C MET A 422 26.92 5.93 -17.50
N SER A 423 26.32 4.86 -16.96
CA SER A 423 25.68 3.84 -17.80
C SER A 423 24.41 4.34 -18.49
N LEU A 424 23.85 5.49 -18.09
CA LEU A 424 22.67 6.14 -18.68
C LEU A 424 23.03 7.20 -19.73
N GLU A 425 24.31 7.44 -20.03
CA GLU A 425 24.71 8.37 -21.10
C GLU A 425 24.25 7.85 -22.47
N SER A 426 23.71 8.77 -23.29
CA SER A 426 23.33 8.53 -24.69
C SER A 426 24.25 9.32 -25.62
N PRO A 427 24.65 8.77 -26.78
CA PRO A 427 25.40 9.51 -27.80
C PRO A 427 24.51 10.44 -28.66
N VAL A 428 23.18 10.31 -28.58
CA VAL A 428 22.22 10.96 -29.48
C VAL A 428 21.11 11.74 -28.76
N ALA A 429 20.95 11.54 -27.46
CA ALA A 429 20.01 12.24 -26.58
C ALA A 429 20.70 12.66 -25.28
N ASP A 430 20.01 13.41 -24.41
CA ASP A 430 20.56 13.85 -23.12
C ASP A 430 20.77 12.67 -22.15
N ILE A 431 19.91 11.64 -22.25
CA ILE A 431 19.99 10.40 -21.46
C ILE A 431 19.32 9.25 -22.22
N LYS A 432 19.63 8.00 -21.86
CA LYS A 432 18.87 6.82 -22.33
C LYS A 432 18.10 6.16 -21.19
N ASN A 433 17.00 5.48 -21.51
CA ASN A 433 16.09 4.95 -20.49
C ASN A 433 16.58 3.67 -19.79
N ILE A 434 17.62 3.02 -20.28
CA ILE A 434 18.23 1.85 -19.63
C ILE A 434 19.72 2.05 -19.35
N GLY A 435 20.15 1.59 -18.18
CA GLY A 435 21.55 1.57 -17.77
C GLY A 435 22.13 0.16 -17.76
N SER A 436 23.15 -0.04 -16.91
CA SER A 436 23.70 -1.36 -16.62
C SER A 436 22.61 -2.34 -16.16
N ARG A 437 22.67 -3.59 -16.67
CA ARG A 437 21.83 -4.69 -16.17
C ARG A 437 22.08 -4.98 -14.68
N TYR A 438 23.33 -4.85 -14.23
CA TYR A 438 23.68 -4.99 -12.83
C TYR A 438 23.43 -3.67 -12.10
N GLY A 439 22.64 -3.73 -11.02
CA GLY A 439 22.15 -2.53 -10.35
C GLY A 439 20.90 -1.92 -11.01
N GLY A 440 20.04 -2.75 -11.62
CA GLY A 440 18.85 -2.29 -12.36
C GLY A 440 17.96 -1.31 -11.56
N ALA A 441 17.65 -1.62 -10.29
CA ALA A 441 16.91 -0.73 -9.40
C ALA A 441 17.61 0.61 -9.19
N LEU A 442 18.94 0.59 -8.99
CA LEU A 442 19.74 1.79 -8.79
C LEU A 442 19.79 2.67 -10.03
N THR A 443 19.96 2.07 -11.22
CA THR A 443 19.93 2.81 -12.49
C THR A 443 18.55 3.39 -12.79
N ALA A 444 17.47 2.72 -12.37
CA ALA A 444 16.11 3.25 -12.49
C ALA A 444 15.91 4.48 -11.58
N GLY A 445 16.32 4.39 -10.31
CA GLY A 445 16.29 5.54 -9.40
C GLY A 445 17.18 6.70 -9.87
N LEU A 446 18.37 6.42 -10.39
CA LEU A 446 19.24 7.44 -10.99
C LEU A 446 18.59 8.10 -12.21
N PHE A 447 17.86 7.35 -13.04
CA PHE A 447 17.13 7.93 -14.17
C PHE A 447 16.03 8.89 -13.67
N LEU A 448 15.22 8.47 -12.71
CA LEU A 448 14.13 9.31 -12.15
C LEU A 448 14.66 10.58 -11.49
N LYS A 449 15.78 10.48 -10.76
CA LYS A 449 16.42 11.62 -10.08
C LYS A 449 16.78 12.77 -11.03
N GLU A 450 17.04 12.50 -12.31
CA GLU A 450 17.39 13.54 -13.29
C GLU A 450 16.22 14.50 -13.57
N PHE A 451 14.97 14.04 -13.37
CA PHE A 451 13.75 14.79 -13.65
C PHE A 451 13.21 15.56 -12.45
N VAL A 452 13.82 15.37 -11.27
CA VAL A 452 13.49 16.13 -10.06
C VAL A 452 14.03 17.56 -10.21
N GLY A 453 13.19 18.55 -9.94
CA GLY A 453 13.55 19.96 -9.98
C GLY A 453 14.68 20.31 -9.00
N GLU A 454 15.43 21.37 -9.32
CA GLU A 454 16.59 21.78 -8.52
C GLU A 454 16.17 22.13 -7.09
N GLY A 455 16.84 21.50 -6.11
CA GLY A 455 16.65 21.79 -4.69
C GLY A 455 15.44 21.13 -4.03
N ILE A 456 14.66 20.33 -4.75
CA ILE A 456 13.51 19.61 -4.21
C ILE A 456 13.97 18.27 -3.60
N PRO A 457 13.76 18.03 -2.29
CA PRO A 457 14.03 16.74 -1.67
C PRO A 457 13.19 15.63 -2.32
N TRP A 458 13.77 14.44 -2.47
CA TRP A 458 13.11 13.36 -3.19
C TRP A 458 13.43 11.95 -2.67
N ALA A 459 12.43 11.07 -2.74
CA ALA A 459 12.65 9.63 -2.64
C ALA A 459 11.75 8.82 -3.58
N HIS A 460 12.27 7.67 -4.00
CA HIS A 460 11.61 6.67 -4.84
C HIS A 460 11.38 5.37 -4.07
N LEU A 461 10.14 4.91 -4.08
CA LEU A 461 9.66 3.67 -3.46
C LEU A 461 9.41 2.63 -4.57
N ASP A 462 10.35 1.71 -4.77
CA ASP A 462 10.17 0.58 -5.70
C ASP A 462 9.42 -0.56 -4.97
N ILE A 463 8.13 -0.65 -5.24
CA ILE A 463 7.19 -1.60 -4.64
C ILE A 463 6.94 -2.83 -5.53
N ALA A 464 7.77 -3.08 -6.54
CA ALA A 464 7.58 -4.21 -7.47
C ALA A 464 7.43 -5.57 -6.77
N GLY A 465 8.13 -5.77 -5.65
CA GLY A 465 7.99 -6.96 -4.80
C GLY A 465 6.69 -6.97 -4.01
N PRO A 466 6.50 -6.02 -3.08
CA PRO A 466 5.40 -6.09 -2.12
C PRO A 466 4.02 -5.70 -2.64
N ALA A 467 3.87 -5.12 -3.84
CA ALA A 467 2.59 -4.66 -4.35
C ALA A 467 1.57 -5.78 -4.68
N PHE A 468 2.05 -7.01 -4.91
CA PHE A 468 1.18 -8.12 -5.35
C PHE A 468 1.61 -9.46 -4.73
N ASN A 469 0.68 -10.16 -4.10
CA ASN A 469 0.90 -11.46 -3.47
C ASN A 469 0.37 -12.60 -4.35
N GLU A 470 1.26 -13.37 -4.97
CA GLU A 470 0.90 -14.59 -5.70
C GLU A 470 0.81 -15.83 -4.81
N GLU A 471 1.36 -15.76 -3.59
CA GLU A 471 1.44 -16.85 -2.63
C GLU A 471 0.14 -17.00 -1.83
N SER A 472 0.18 -17.81 -0.76
CA SER A 472 -0.93 -17.88 0.19
C SER A 472 -1.04 -16.58 0.99
N PRO A 473 -2.26 -16.18 1.42
CA PRO A 473 -2.42 -15.05 2.34
C PRO A 473 -1.62 -15.25 3.64
N TYR A 474 -1.11 -14.16 4.21
CA TYR A 474 -0.37 -14.13 5.48
C TYR A 474 -0.61 -12.80 6.21
N GLY A 475 -0.71 -12.80 7.54
CA GLY A 475 -0.99 -11.58 8.33
C GLY A 475 -2.27 -10.87 7.90
N PHE A 476 -2.21 -9.58 7.58
CA PHE A 476 -3.29 -8.82 6.95
C PHE A 476 -3.23 -8.80 5.40
N THR A 477 -2.26 -9.49 4.80
CA THR A 477 -2.04 -9.48 3.34
C THR A 477 -2.89 -10.56 2.66
N PRO A 478 -3.81 -10.18 1.75
CA PRO A 478 -4.60 -11.14 0.97
C PRO A 478 -3.77 -11.69 -0.19
N LYS A 479 -4.41 -12.51 -1.04
CA LYS A 479 -3.86 -12.81 -2.37
C LYS A 479 -4.12 -11.60 -3.29
N GLU A 480 -3.29 -11.46 -4.32
CA GLU A 480 -3.31 -10.38 -5.31
C GLU A 480 -2.87 -9.03 -4.72
N GLY A 481 -3.54 -7.93 -5.03
CA GLY A 481 -3.17 -6.59 -4.57
C GLY A 481 -3.05 -6.50 -3.06
N THR A 482 -1.95 -5.92 -2.58
CA THR A 482 -1.63 -5.83 -1.14
C THR A 482 -1.98 -4.48 -0.54
N GLY A 483 -2.12 -3.44 -1.37
CA GLY A 483 -2.30 -2.05 -0.93
C GLY A 483 -1.02 -1.38 -0.43
N PHE A 484 0.13 -2.06 -0.60
CA PHE A 484 1.40 -1.65 -0.03
C PHE A 484 1.78 -0.22 -0.41
N GLY A 485 2.23 0.54 0.58
CA GLY A 485 2.68 1.92 0.46
C GLY A 485 1.59 2.95 0.73
N THR A 486 0.31 2.58 0.71
CA THR A 486 -0.78 3.54 0.94
C THR A 486 -0.69 4.16 2.33
N ALA A 487 -0.65 3.33 3.37
CA ALA A 487 -0.53 3.79 4.75
C ALA A 487 0.81 4.48 5.01
N THR A 488 1.91 4.00 4.41
CA THR A 488 3.21 4.70 4.48
C THR A 488 3.14 6.12 3.93
N LEU A 489 2.47 6.33 2.78
CA LEU A 489 2.36 7.65 2.18
C LEU A 489 1.59 8.60 3.09
N VAL A 490 0.48 8.15 3.71
CA VAL A 490 -0.30 8.97 4.65
C VAL A 490 0.53 9.35 5.88
N ASN A 491 1.14 8.36 6.55
CA ASN A 491 2.01 8.59 7.70
C ASN A 491 3.19 9.52 7.36
N PHE A 492 3.72 9.43 6.14
CA PHE A 492 4.76 10.34 5.66
C PHE A 492 4.24 11.77 5.50
N ILE A 493 3.06 11.97 4.92
CA ILE A 493 2.42 13.29 4.77
C ILE A 493 2.21 13.91 6.15
N GLU A 494 1.66 13.16 7.11
CA GLU A 494 1.45 13.61 8.49
C GLU A 494 2.75 14.00 9.20
N SER A 495 3.89 13.42 8.82
CA SER A 495 5.19 13.83 9.36
C SER A 495 5.57 15.28 9.02
N TYR A 496 4.98 15.87 7.97
CA TYR A 496 5.13 17.29 7.61
C TYR A 496 4.09 18.20 8.28
N ALA A 497 3.11 17.64 8.99
CA ALA A 497 2.16 18.40 9.78
C ALA A 497 2.75 18.88 11.13
N LYS A 498 3.89 18.33 11.56
CA LYS A 498 4.44 18.50 12.91
C LYS A 498 5.27 19.77 13.09
#